data_AF-A0A8J4NKQ4-F1
#
_entry.id   AF-A0A8J4NKQ4-F1
#
_cell.length_a   1.000
_cell.length_b   1.000
_cell.length_c   1.000
_cell.angle_alpha   90.00
_cell.angle_beta   90.00
_cell.angle_gamma   90.00
#
_symmetry.space_group_name_H-M   'P 1'
#
loop_
_entity.id
_entity.type
_entity.pdbx_description
1 polymer ?
#
loop_
_entity_poly.entity_id
_entity_poly.type
_entity_poly.pdbx_seq_one_letter_code
_entity_poly.pdbx_strand_id
1 'polypeptide(L)'
;MRYKITPETTEKEVNARKCFQLPGSKEDVVKIQSVFPSPHGFKFIREEYYRGRYCAVWQNVTRWAQKKNVYTLWVTNSSCGVAPVHYEMRGYNSLLGSHYDKYEITYTDFDNSFPSSIFDLPVNGELGWAPPILPVVLGLMASPPCSPETKKCGDLPGSAVEHRVLVNPMEDLVGRHQPWAHEVFHHYRRRLGRWYGSARELEHRQSV
;
A
#
# COMPACT_ATOMS: atom_id res chain seq x y z
N MET A 1 -20.94 0.03 3.90
CA MET A 1 -20.22 0.85 2.90
C MET A 1 -18.74 0.81 3.27
N ARG A 2 -17.84 0.45 2.34
CA ARG A 2 -16.39 0.53 2.54
C ARG A 2 -15.88 1.81 1.87
N TYR A 3 -15.00 2.54 2.55
CA TYR A 3 -14.48 3.82 2.09
C TYR A 3 -13.00 3.92 2.45
N LYS A 4 -12.28 4.78 1.74
CA LYS A 4 -10.88 5.09 1.98
C LYS A 4 -10.72 6.59 2.13
N ILE A 5 -10.11 7.01 3.23
CA ILE A 5 -9.68 8.40 3.40
C ILE A 5 -8.22 8.49 2.98
N THR A 6 -7.94 9.26 1.94
CA THR A 6 -6.56 9.49 1.45
C THR A 6 -6.43 10.93 0.98
N PRO A 7 -5.25 11.56 1.12
CA PRO A 7 -5.00 12.83 0.46
C PRO A 7 -5.12 12.68 -1.06
N GLU A 8 -5.69 13.69 -1.71
CA GLU A 8 -5.74 13.86 -3.16
C GLU A 8 -5.15 15.21 -3.53
N THR A 9 -4.33 15.23 -4.57
CA THR A 9 -3.81 16.45 -5.18
C THR A 9 -4.39 16.58 -6.58
N THR A 10 -5.00 17.73 -6.85
CA THR A 10 -5.56 18.11 -8.16
C THR A 10 -4.88 19.39 -8.63
N GLU A 11 -5.23 19.86 -9.83
CA GLU A 11 -4.75 21.15 -10.35
C GLU A 11 -5.13 22.35 -9.46
N LYS A 12 -6.13 22.19 -8.58
CA LYS A 12 -6.69 23.28 -7.74
C LYS A 12 -6.35 23.14 -6.26
N GLU A 13 -6.15 21.92 -5.78
CA GLU A 13 -6.00 21.61 -4.36
C GLU A 13 -4.81 20.66 -4.15
N VAL A 14 -3.97 20.92 -3.15
CA VAL A 14 -2.79 20.09 -2.84
C VAL A 14 -3.03 19.32 -1.54
N ASN A 15 -2.83 18.00 -1.57
CA ASN A 15 -2.94 17.10 -0.41
C ASN A 15 -4.26 17.24 0.37
N ALA A 16 -5.35 17.58 -0.32
CA ALA A 16 -6.66 17.72 0.31
C ALA A 16 -7.14 16.34 0.80
N ARG A 17 -7.52 16.23 2.07
CA ARG A 17 -7.99 14.96 2.64
C ARG A 17 -9.40 14.67 2.10
N LYS A 18 -9.53 13.65 1.26
CA LYS A 18 -10.79 13.25 0.62
C LYS A 18 -11.25 11.89 1.10
N CYS A 19 -12.56 11.65 1.04
CA CYS A 19 -13.15 10.33 1.23
C CYS A 19 -13.55 9.75 -0.13
N PHE A 20 -13.10 8.53 -0.40
CA PHE A 20 -13.47 7.78 -1.60
C PHE A 20 -14.26 6.54 -1.24
N GLN A 21 -15.35 6.30 -1.95
CA GLN A 21 -16.08 5.05 -1.88
C GLN A 21 -15.25 3.96 -2.55
N LEU A 22 -15.11 2.83 -1.87
CA LEU A 22 -14.45 1.66 -2.44
C LEU A 22 -15.51 0.83 -3.16
N PRO A 23 -15.53 0.79 -4.51
CA PRO A 23 -16.40 -0.13 -5.21
C PRO A 23 -15.99 -1.56 -4.83
N GLY A 24 -16.95 -2.35 -4.39
CA GLY A 24 -16.76 -3.75 -4.09
C GLY A 24 -18.00 -4.52 -4.53
N SER A 25 -17.83 -5.42 -5.49
CA SER A 25 -18.86 -6.40 -5.85
C SER A 25 -18.55 -7.74 -5.17
N LYS A 26 -19.44 -8.74 -5.28
CA LYS A 26 -19.16 -10.08 -4.76
C LYS A 26 -17.98 -10.74 -5.49
N GLU A 27 -17.73 -10.30 -6.73
CA GLU A 27 -16.69 -10.78 -7.64
C GLU A 27 -15.38 -9.98 -7.48
N ASP A 28 -15.45 -8.75 -6.96
CA ASP A 28 -14.30 -7.86 -6.73
C ASP A 28 -14.20 -7.43 -5.25
N VAL A 29 -13.92 -8.40 -4.40
CA VAL A 29 -13.77 -8.16 -2.97
C VAL A 29 -12.33 -7.74 -2.67
N VAL A 30 -12.16 -6.49 -2.21
CA VAL A 30 -10.91 -6.03 -1.61
C VAL A 30 -10.65 -6.86 -0.35
N LYS A 31 -9.61 -7.71 -0.41
CA LYS A 31 -9.16 -8.52 0.72
C LYS A 31 -8.24 -7.70 1.61
N ILE A 32 -8.27 -7.99 2.91
CA ILE A 32 -7.28 -7.44 3.83
C ILE A 32 -5.94 -8.08 3.47
N GLN A 33 -4.97 -7.25 3.12
CA GLN A 33 -3.62 -7.69 2.79
C GLN A 33 -2.71 -7.51 3.99
N SER A 34 -1.91 -8.53 4.26
CA SER A 34 -0.85 -8.41 5.25
C SER A 34 0.24 -7.49 4.71
N VAL A 35 0.72 -6.57 5.54
CA VAL A 35 1.96 -5.82 5.27
C VAL A 35 3.20 -6.71 5.39
N PHE A 36 3.04 -7.93 5.89
CA PHE A 36 4.07 -8.96 5.99
C PHE A 36 4.07 -9.82 4.72
N PRO A 37 5.22 -9.98 4.04
CA PRO A 37 5.31 -10.86 2.88
C PRO A 37 5.01 -12.29 3.30
N SER A 38 4.40 -13.06 2.39
CA SER A 38 4.04 -14.44 2.71
C SER A 38 5.29 -15.29 3.02
N PRO A 39 5.35 -15.99 4.17
CA PRO A 39 6.55 -16.71 4.61
C PRO A 39 6.85 -17.97 3.78
N HIS A 40 5.93 -18.39 2.91
CA HIS A 40 6.11 -19.62 2.15
C HIS A 40 7.27 -19.51 1.14
N GLY A 41 8.23 -20.43 1.25
CA GLY A 41 9.47 -20.45 0.46
C GLY A 41 10.66 -19.73 1.11
N PHE A 42 10.44 -19.00 2.21
CA PHE A 42 11.53 -18.43 3.00
C PHE A 42 12.19 -19.52 3.85
N LYS A 43 13.52 -19.49 3.88
CA LYS A 43 14.36 -20.37 4.70
C LYS A 43 15.16 -19.54 5.69
N PHE A 44 15.25 -20.01 6.92
CA PHE A 44 16.10 -19.40 7.92
C PHE A 44 17.57 -19.45 7.47
N ILE A 45 18.28 -18.32 7.59
CA ILE A 45 19.69 -18.20 7.21
C ILE A 45 20.55 -18.03 8.46
N ARG A 46 20.22 -17.05 9.31
CA ARG A 46 21.00 -16.67 10.49
C ARG A 46 20.21 -15.76 11.42
N GLU A 47 20.73 -15.54 12.62
CA GLU A 47 20.33 -14.44 13.49
C GLU A 47 21.38 -13.33 13.42
N GLU A 48 20.96 -12.06 13.37
CA GLU A 48 21.86 -10.92 13.37
C GLU A 48 21.22 -9.67 13.99
N TYR A 49 22.03 -8.71 14.38
CA TYR A 49 21.55 -7.38 14.75
C TYR A 49 21.36 -6.52 13.50
N TYR A 50 20.13 -6.12 13.20
CA TYR A 50 19.82 -5.18 12.13
C TYR A 50 19.33 -3.87 12.74
N ARG A 51 20.08 -2.77 12.50
CA ARG A 51 19.80 -1.43 13.07
C ARG A 51 19.54 -1.46 14.59
N GLY A 52 20.34 -2.24 15.31
CA GLY A 52 20.25 -2.37 16.78
C GLY A 52 19.14 -3.30 17.29
N ARG A 53 18.36 -3.94 16.42
CA ARG A 53 17.33 -4.93 16.80
C ARG A 53 17.84 -6.35 16.52
N TYR A 54 17.63 -7.27 17.47
CA TYR A 54 17.94 -8.68 17.28
C TYR A 54 16.91 -9.33 16.35
N CYS A 55 17.37 -9.83 15.20
CA CYS A 55 16.52 -10.30 14.13
C CYS A 55 16.91 -11.71 13.67
N ALA A 56 15.92 -12.54 13.41
CA ALA A 56 16.07 -13.73 12.58
C ALA A 56 15.97 -13.32 11.10
N VAL A 57 16.93 -13.76 10.29
CA VAL A 57 17.02 -13.46 8.87
C VAL A 57 16.55 -14.65 8.07
N TRP A 58 15.52 -14.42 7.26
CA TRP A 58 14.92 -15.41 6.39
C TRP A 58 15.13 -15.01 4.93
N GLN A 59 15.44 -15.98 4.06
CA GLN A 59 15.67 -15.70 2.65
C GLN A 59 14.90 -16.67 1.76
N ASN A 60 14.30 -16.12 0.70
CA ASN A 60 13.73 -16.88 -0.40
C ASN A 60 14.51 -16.54 -1.68
N VAL A 61 15.03 -17.55 -2.36
CA VAL A 61 15.76 -17.39 -3.62
C VAL A 61 15.00 -18.13 -4.70
N THR A 62 14.57 -17.40 -5.73
CA THR A 62 13.93 -17.97 -6.91
C THR A 62 14.76 -17.68 -8.14
N ARG A 63 14.73 -18.57 -9.13
CA ARG A 63 15.33 -18.34 -10.45
C ARG A 63 14.22 -18.24 -11.47
N TRP A 64 14.23 -17.15 -12.23
CA TRP A 64 13.34 -16.97 -13.36
C TRP A 64 14.20 -16.76 -14.60
N ALA A 65 14.09 -17.66 -15.57
CA ALA A 65 15.01 -17.75 -16.71
C ALA A 65 16.49 -17.75 -16.24
N GLN A 66 17.28 -16.78 -16.69
CA GLN A 66 18.71 -16.62 -16.33
C GLN A 66 18.93 -15.72 -15.09
N LYS A 67 17.86 -15.16 -14.51
CA LYS A 67 17.96 -14.20 -13.40
C LYS A 67 17.68 -14.86 -12.03
N LYS A 68 18.38 -14.40 -11.00
CA LYS A 68 18.29 -14.92 -9.62
C LYS A 68 17.65 -13.89 -8.71
N ASN A 69 16.36 -14.02 -8.43
CA ASN A 69 15.67 -13.16 -7.47
C ASN A 69 15.98 -13.59 -6.04
N VAL A 70 16.27 -12.62 -5.18
CA VAL A 70 16.61 -12.83 -3.77
C VAL A 70 15.73 -11.92 -2.93
N TYR A 71 14.93 -12.54 -2.07
CA TYR A 71 14.07 -11.86 -1.11
C TYR A 71 14.60 -12.14 0.29
N THR A 72 14.93 -11.11 1.05
CA THR A 72 15.47 -11.25 2.41
C THR A 72 14.58 -10.51 3.38
N LEU A 73 14.17 -11.18 4.46
CA LEU A 73 13.25 -10.69 5.46
C LEU A 73 13.90 -10.77 6.84
N TRP A 74 13.89 -9.65 7.55
CA TRP A 74 14.35 -9.55 8.93
C TRP A 74 13.14 -9.47 9.83
N VAL A 75 13.06 -10.39 10.79
CA VAL A 75 11.96 -10.44 11.74
C VAL A 75 12.47 -10.49 13.17
N THR A 76 11.77 -9.84 14.08
CA THR A 76 12.08 -9.96 15.51
C THR A 76 11.68 -11.32 16.02
N ASN A 77 12.52 -11.90 16.88
CA ASN A 77 12.18 -13.08 17.66
C ASN A 77 11.72 -12.61 19.06
N SER A 78 10.45 -12.21 19.19
CA SER A 78 9.90 -11.66 20.44
C SER A 78 8.78 -12.54 21.00
N SER A 79 8.66 -12.59 22.33
CA SER A 79 7.57 -13.29 23.03
C SER A 79 6.18 -12.75 22.71
N CYS A 80 6.10 -11.49 22.26
CA CYS A 80 4.85 -10.82 21.89
C CYS A 80 4.46 -11.02 20.41
N GLY A 81 5.15 -11.93 19.72
CA GLY A 81 4.93 -12.25 18.31
C GLY A 81 6.09 -11.84 17.41
N VAL A 82 6.04 -12.34 16.17
CA VAL A 82 7.03 -12.04 15.13
C VAL A 82 6.64 -10.73 14.45
N ALA A 83 7.50 -9.72 14.51
CA ALA A 83 7.30 -8.44 13.82
C ALA A 83 8.31 -8.26 12.67
N PRO A 84 7.88 -7.79 11.49
CA PRO A 84 8.82 -7.42 10.44
C PRO A 84 9.64 -6.20 10.87
N VAL A 85 10.93 -6.22 10.53
CA VAL A 85 11.85 -5.09 10.76
C VAL A 85 12.29 -4.49 9.43
N HIS A 86 12.65 -5.35 8.49
CA HIS A 86 13.11 -4.93 7.18
C HIS A 86 12.79 -6.02 6.16
N TYR A 87 12.45 -5.61 4.94
CA TYR A 87 12.26 -6.52 3.82
C TYR A 87 12.98 -5.96 2.60
N GLU A 88 13.82 -6.81 2.01
CA GLU A 88 14.63 -6.48 0.84
C GLU A 88 14.25 -7.41 -0.32
N MET A 89 13.96 -6.82 -1.47
CA MET A 89 13.68 -7.55 -2.71
C MET A 89 14.72 -7.15 -3.74
N ARG A 90 15.55 -8.11 -4.17
CA ARG A 90 16.47 -7.95 -5.30
C ARG A 90 16.03 -8.88 -6.40
N GLY A 91 15.41 -8.36 -7.44
CA GLY A 91 14.78 -9.24 -8.41
C GLY A 91 14.04 -8.52 -9.51
N TYR A 92 13.55 -9.30 -10.45
CA TYR A 92 12.45 -8.88 -11.30
C TYR A 92 11.24 -8.65 -10.41
N ASN A 93 10.86 -7.39 -10.22
CA ASN A 93 9.65 -7.04 -9.51
C ASN A 93 8.51 -6.87 -10.52
N SER A 94 7.47 -7.68 -10.36
CA SER A 94 6.28 -7.57 -11.20
C SER A 94 5.51 -6.26 -10.94
N LEU A 95 5.77 -5.54 -9.84
CA LEU A 95 5.16 -4.27 -9.46
C LEU A 95 5.03 -3.27 -10.62
N LEU A 96 6.13 -3.00 -11.31
CA LEU A 96 6.17 -2.03 -12.41
C LEU A 96 6.52 -2.68 -13.74
N GLY A 97 6.88 -3.98 -13.73
CA GLY A 97 7.41 -4.71 -14.88
C GLY A 97 8.51 -3.94 -15.61
N SER A 98 9.23 -3.07 -14.90
CA SER A 98 10.09 -2.07 -15.52
C SER A 98 11.53 -2.53 -15.54
N HIS A 99 12.12 -3.01 -14.44
CA HIS A 99 13.56 -3.30 -14.35
C HIS A 99 13.91 -4.30 -13.25
N TYR A 100 15.14 -4.84 -13.31
CA TYR A 100 15.72 -5.60 -12.20
C TYR A 100 16.27 -4.65 -11.14
N ASP A 101 15.48 -4.42 -10.10
CA ASP A 101 15.78 -3.40 -9.10
C ASP A 101 15.96 -4.01 -7.71
N LYS A 102 16.42 -3.14 -6.80
CA LYS A 102 16.43 -3.36 -5.37
C LYS A 102 15.36 -2.52 -4.70
N TYR A 103 14.42 -3.17 -4.04
CA TYR A 103 13.41 -2.52 -3.20
C TYR A 103 13.68 -2.81 -1.73
N GLU A 104 13.48 -1.80 -0.89
CA GLU A 104 13.66 -1.88 0.56
C GLU A 104 12.43 -1.35 1.28
N ILE A 105 11.87 -2.15 2.17
CA ILE A 105 10.78 -1.76 3.06
C ILE A 105 11.31 -1.78 4.48
N THR A 106 11.23 -0.64 5.16
CA THR A 106 11.61 -0.52 6.58
C THR A 106 10.35 -0.36 7.41
N TYR A 107 10.22 -1.20 8.43
CA TYR A 107 9.09 -1.16 9.37
C TYR A 107 9.56 -0.49 10.65
N THR A 108 9.02 0.70 10.94
CA THR A 108 9.38 1.50 12.12
C THR A 108 8.44 1.22 13.31
N ASP A 109 7.14 1.38 13.10
CA ASP A 109 6.12 1.43 14.15
C ASP A 109 5.09 0.30 14.01
N PHE A 110 5.56 -0.91 13.71
CA PHE A 110 4.69 -2.08 13.55
C PHE A 110 4.23 -2.61 14.92
N ASP A 111 2.91 -2.78 15.07
CA ASP A 111 2.29 -3.41 16.22
C ASP A 111 1.31 -4.50 15.76
N ASN A 112 1.26 -5.61 16.50
CA ASN A 112 0.29 -6.70 16.29
C ASN A 112 -1.07 -6.39 16.94
N SER A 113 -1.17 -5.32 17.71
CA SER A 113 -2.38 -4.86 18.38
C SER A 113 -2.77 -3.47 17.91
N PHE A 114 -4.06 -3.26 17.70
CA PHE A 114 -4.61 -1.97 17.34
C PHE A 114 -6.01 -1.81 17.94
N PRO A 115 -6.42 -0.59 18.34
CA PRO A 115 -7.74 -0.38 18.90
C PRO A 115 -8.80 -0.56 17.82
N SER A 116 -9.93 -1.19 18.14
CA SER A 116 -11.04 -1.38 17.18
C SER A 116 -11.59 -0.07 16.64
N SER A 117 -11.42 1.02 17.39
CA SER A 117 -11.87 2.36 17.02
C SER A 117 -11.21 2.92 15.76
N ILE A 118 -10.11 2.34 15.28
CA ILE A 118 -9.54 2.72 13.98
C ILE A 118 -10.48 2.42 12.81
N PHE A 119 -11.45 1.52 13.00
CA PHE A 119 -12.46 1.19 11.99
C PHE A 119 -13.75 1.98 12.17
N ASP A 120 -13.87 2.76 13.26
CA ASP A 120 -15.05 3.58 13.50
C ASP A 120 -15.09 4.73 12.50
N LEU A 121 -16.30 4.98 11.98
CA LEU A 121 -16.52 6.08 11.06
C LEU A 121 -16.46 7.41 11.83
N PRO A 122 -15.77 8.45 11.31
CA PRO A 122 -15.89 9.78 11.90
C PRO A 122 -17.34 10.25 11.79
N VAL A 123 -17.97 10.53 12.93
CA VAL A 123 -19.44 10.64 13.05
C VAL A 123 -20.03 11.82 12.26
N ASN A 124 -19.26 12.84 11.86
CA ASN A 124 -19.84 14.05 11.23
C ASN A 124 -19.06 14.62 10.04
N GLY A 125 -18.16 13.87 9.40
CA GLY A 125 -17.38 14.40 8.25
C GLY A 125 -16.48 15.61 8.59
N GLU A 126 -16.45 16.07 9.83
CA GLU A 126 -15.43 16.94 10.37
C GLU A 126 -14.21 16.09 10.69
N LEU A 127 -13.35 15.99 9.68
CA LEU A 127 -11.98 15.59 9.87
C LEU A 127 -11.29 16.68 10.70
N GLY A 128 -11.39 16.55 12.03
CA GLY A 128 -10.69 17.43 12.96
C GLY A 128 -9.19 17.42 12.69
N TRP A 129 -8.70 18.48 12.08
CA TRP A 129 -7.36 18.97 12.36
C TRP A 129 -7.48 19.72 13.70
N ALA A 130 -6.79 19.26 14.74
CA ALA A 130 -6.42 20.16 15.82
C ALA A 130 -5.01 20.63 15.48
N PRO A 131 -4.79 21.87 15.00
CA PRO A 131 -3.45 22.42 15.05
C PRO A 131 -3.04 22.60 16.52
N PRO A 132 -1.76 22.46 16.86
CA PRO A 132 -1.30 22.84 18.18
C PRO A 132 -1.23 24.38 18.23
N ILE A 133 -2.31 25.04 18.65
CA ILE A 133 -2.23 26.45 19.04
C ILE A 133 -3.02 26.68 20.34
N LEU A 134 -2.34 27.32 21.28
CA LEU A 134 -2.76 27.74 22.63
C LEU A 134 -4.09 28.53 22.65
N PRO A 135 -4.78 28.62 23.82
CA PRO A 135 -6.19 28.97 23.88
C PRO A 135 -6.41 30.49 23.85
N VAL A 136 -7.43 30.93 23.10
CA VAL A 136 -8.06 32.25 23.30
C VAL A 136 -9.59 32.08 23.37
N VAL A 137 -10.06 32.21 24.61
CA VAL A 137 -11.36 32.59 25.20
C VAL A 137 -12.58 32.86 24.28
N LEU A 138 -13.62 32.06 24.53
CA LEU A 138 -15.05 32.33 24.80
C LEU A 138 -15.86 33.30 23.91
N GLY A 139 -16.87 32.74 23.23
CA GLY A 139 -18.04 33.46 22.73
C GLY A 139 -19.15 32.48 22.29
N LEU A 140 -20.36 32.63 22.84
CA LEU A 140 -21.52 31.77 22.63
C LEU A 140 -21.85 31.56 21.15
N MET A 141 -22.14 30.32 20.76
CA MET A 141 -22.89 30.01 19.54
C MET A 141 -23.98 28.99 19.88
N ALA A 142 -25.22 29.38 19.62
CA ALA A 142 -26.40 28.55 19.70
C ALA A 142 -26.24 27.29 18.85
N SER A 143 -26.69 26.15 19.39
CA SER A 143 -26.74 24.87 18.67
C SER A 143 -27.66 25.00 17.44
N PRO A 144 -27.17 24.78 16.20
CA PRO A 144 -28.07 24.50 15.10
C PRO A 144 -28.64 23.08 15.26
N PRO A 145 -29.90 22.85 14.86
CA PRO A 145 -30.57 21.56 15.02
C PRO A 145 -29.90 20.48 14.17
N CYS A 146 -29.80 19.28 14.74
CA CYS A 146 -29.25 18.07 14.15
C CYS A 146 -29.92 17.70 12.81
N SER A 147 -29.11 17.43 11.79
CA SER A 147 -29.44 16.48 10.72
C SER A 147 -28.15 15.76 10.30
N PRO A 148 -28.07 14.42 10.37
CA PRO A 148 -26.92 13.68 9.91
C PRO A 148 -27.02 13.53 8.39
N GLU A 149 -26.57 14.54 7.65
CA GLU A 149 -26.25 14.33 6.24
C GLU A 149 -25.03 13.42 6.17
N THR A 150 -25.28 12.13 5.94
CA THR A 150 -24.25 11.21 5.48
C THR A 150 -23.71 11.71 4.15
N LYS A 151 -22.66 12.54 4.19
CA LYS A 151 -21.95 12.99 2.99
C LYS A 151 -21.51 11.74 2.23
N LYS A 152 -22.11 11.50 1.06
CA LYS A 152 -21.69 10.43 0.15
C LYS A 152 -20.23 10.70 -0.20
N CYS A 153 -19.36 9.73 0.05
CA CYS A 153 -17.96 9.81 -0.39
C CYS A 153 -17.89 9.87 -1.92
N GLY A 154 -16.85 10.52 -2.45
CA GLY A 154 -16.66 10.59 -3.90
C GLY A 154 -16.29 9.22 -4.49
N ASP A 155 -16.44 9.06 -5.79
CA ASP A 155 -15.95 7.87 -6.48
C ASP A 155 -14.42 7.94 -6.61
N LEU A 156 -13.74 6.78 -6.52
CA LEU A 156 -12.33 6.71 -6.87
C LEU A 156 -12.15 7.12 -8.34
N PRO A 157 -11.15 7.95 -8.66
CA PRO A 157 -10.81 8.24 -10.04
C PRO A 157 -10.12 7.03 -10.69
N GLY A 158 -10.46 6.76 -11.95
CA GLY A 158 -9.78 5.76 -12.76
C GLY A 158 -10.63 4.55 -13.15
N SER A 159 -9.96 3.55 -13.73
CA SER A 159 -10.56 2.25 -14.06
C SER A 159 -10.61 1.32 -12.83
N ALA A 160 -11.38 0.24 -12.88
CA ALA A 160 -11.43 -0.75 -11.80
C ALA A 160 -10.05 -1.34 -11.44
N VAL A 161 -9.15 -1.48 -12.43
CA VAL A 161 -7.77 -1.95 -12.19
C VAL A 161 -6.96 -0.90 -11.43
N GLU A 162 -7.12 0.39 -11.77
CA GLU A 162 -6.50 1.51 -11.04
C GLU A 162 -7.00 1.59 -9.60
N HIS A 163 -8.30 1.34 -9.39
CA HIS A 163 -8.87 1.31 -8.05
C HIS A 163 -8.21 0.22 -7.20
N ARG A 164 -7.87 -0.95 -7.74
CA ARG A 164 -7.17 -2.01 -6.96
C ARG A 164 -5.80 -1.57 -6.49
N VAL A 165 -4.99 -0.98 -7.37
CA VAL A 165 -3.67 -0.41 -7.02
C VAL A 165 -3.82 0.68 -5.96
N LEU A 166 -4.79 1.57 -6.14
CA LEU A 166 -5.02 2.68 -5.21
C LEU A 166 -5.51 2.20 -3.85
N VAL A 167 -6.31 1.15 -3.79
CA VAL A 167 -6.92 0.67 -2.54
C VAL A 167 -5.94 -0.16 -1.73
N ASN A 168 -5.11 -0.97 -2.39
CA ASN A 168 -4.16 -1.87 -1.74
C ASN A 168 -2.75 -1.78 -2.36
N PRO A 169 -2.08 -0.62 -2.24
CA PRO A 169 -0.81 -0.37 -2.93
C PRO A 169 0.33 -1.31 -2.49
N MET A 170 0.21 -1.90 -1.29
CA MET A 170 1.18 -2.86 -0.78
C MET A 170 1.01 -4.25 -1.40
N GLU A 171 -0.12 -4.56 -2.04
CA GLU A 171 -0.37 -5.88 -2.62
C GLU A 171 0.65 -6.26 -3.68
N ASP A 172 0.99 -5.33 -4.57
CA ASP A 172 1.96 -5.62 -5.62
C ASP A 172 3.40 -5.74 -5.02
N LEU A 173 3.67 -5.14 -3.84
CA LEU A 173 5.00 -5.17 -3.19
C LEU A 173 5.23 -6.43 -2.34
N VAL A 174 4.24 -6.83 -1.53
CA VAL A 174 4.39 -7.92 -0.55
C VAL A 174 3.44 -9.09 -0.80
N GLY A 175 2.46 -8.93 -1.68
CA GLY A 175 1.49 -9.95 -2.05
C GLY A 175 2.04 -10.98 -3.04
N ARG A 176 1.25 -12.03 -3.27
CA ARG A 176 1.51 -13.07 -4.29
C ARG A 176 0.63 -12.92 -5.54
N HIS A 177 -0.15 -11.84 -5.63
CA HIS A 177 -1.19 -11.67 -6.65
C HIS A 177 -0.66 -11.06 -7.95
N GLN A 178 -1.57 -10.96 -8.94
CA GLN A 178 -1.32 -10.37 -10.26
C GLN A 178 -0.72 -8.96 -10.13
N PRO A 179 0.22 -8.58 -11.01
CA PRO A 179 0.83 -7.26 -10.98
C PRO A 179 -0.13 -6.21 -11.50
N TRP A 180 -1.04 -5.74 -10.65
CA TRP A 180 -2.09 -4.80 -11.03
C TRP A 180 -1.51 -3.52 -11.62
N ALA A 181 -0.45 -2.97 -11.03
CA ALA A 181 0.22 -1.78 -11.56
C ALA A 181 0.85 -2.01 -12.94
N HIS A 182 1.31 -3.22 -13.26
CA HIS A 182 1.78 -3.57 -14.60
C HIS A 182 0.63 -3.64 -15.62
N GLU A 183 -0.53 -4.18 -15.23
CA GLU A 183 -1.74 -4.16 -16.07
C GLU A 183 -2.22 -2.72 -16.34
N VAL A 184 -2.23 -1.87 -15.31
CA VAL A 184 -2.54 -0.44 -15.43
C VAL A 184 -1.55 0.25 -16.38
N PHE A 185 -0.26 -0.05 -16.27
CA PHE A 185 0.75 0.46 -17.20
C PHE A 185 0.41 0.10 -18.65
N HIS A 186 0.06 -1.15 -18.93
CA HIS A 186 -0.34 -1.58 -20.27
C HIS A 186 -1.66 -0.96 -20.76
N HIS A 187 -2.60 -0.69 -19.86
CA HIS A 187 -3.82 0.05 -20.16
C HIS A 187 -3.51 1.48 -20.63
N TYR A 188 -2.73 2.24 -19.86
CA TYR A 188 -2.35 3.61 -20.21
C TYR A 188 -1.46 3.69 -21.45
N ARG A 189 -0.54 2.74 -21.63
CA ARG A 189 0.29 2.65 -22.82
C ARG A 189 -0.56 2.58 -24.10
N ARG A 190 -1.58 1.72 -24.10
CA ARG A 190 -2.53 1.57 -25.21
C ARG A 190 -3.36 2.84 -25.41
N ARG A 191 -3.90 3.40 -24.32
CA ARG A 191 -4.73 4.62 -24.35
C ARG A 191 -3.98 5.83 -24.91
N LEU A 192 -2.70 5.98 -24.57
CA LEU A 192 -1.85 7.10 -24.99
C LEU A 192 -1.11 6.87 -26.31
N GLY A 193 -1.38 5.76 -27.01
CA GLY A 193 -0.75 5.43 -28.29
C GLY A 193 0.77 5.32 -28.20
N ARG A 194 1.31 4.91 -27.04
CA ARG A 194 2.76 4.71 -26.86
C ARG A 194 3.12 3.29 -27.28
N TRP A 195 4.10 3.16 -28.17
CA TRP A 195 4.57 1.89 -28.68
C TRP A 195 6.05 1.71 -28.37
N TYR A 196 6.45 0.49 -28.08
CA TYR A 196 7.84 0.08 -28.08
C TYR A 196 8.22 -0.33 -29.50
N GLY A 197 9.49 -0.21 -29.87
CA GLY A 197 9.99 -0.60 -31.19
C GLY A 197 9.80 -2.08 -31.49
N SER A 198 9.70 -2.94 -30.47
CA SER A 198 9.28 -4.34 -30.61
C SER A 198 8.82 -4.96 -29.29
N ALA A 199 8.14 -6.11 -29.34
CA ALA A 199 7.87 -6.95 -28.16
C ALA A 199 9.17 -7.38 -27.47
N ARG A 200 10.21 -7.64 -28.26
CA ARG A 200 11.56 -7.97 -27.78
C ARG A 200 12.23 -6.81 -27.06
N GLU A 201 11.99 -5.56 -27.45
CA GLU A 201 12.47 -4.38 -26.72
C GLU A 201 11.78 -4.25 -25.34
N LEU A 202 10.47 -4.51 -25.29
CA LEU A 202 9.71 -4.51 -24.04
C LEU A 202 10.21 -5.61 -23.08
N GLU A 203 10.36 -6.84 -23.59
CA GLU A 203 10.94 -7.96 -22.82
C GLU A 203 12.40 -7.69 -22.45
N HIS A 204 13.17 -7.04 -23.33
CA HIS A 204 14.54 -6.67 -23.03
C HIS A 204 14.59 -5.69 -21.86
N ARG A 205 13.74 -4.66 -21.82
CA ARG A 205 13.67 -3.71 -20.70
C ARG A 205 13.25 -4.38 -19.39
N GLN A 206 12.32 -5.34 -19.41
CA GLN A 206 12.03 -6.21 -18.27
C GLN A 206 13.26 -7.01 -17.80
N SER A 207 14.16 -7.31 -18.73
CA SER A 207 15.40 -8.05 -18.52
C SER A 207 16.66 -7.19 -18.31
N VAL A 208 16.56 -5.85 -18.28
CA VAL A 208 17.66 -4.98 -17.82
C VAL A 208 17.45 -4.73 -16.34
#